data_AF-A0A962W2C3-F1
#
_entry.id   AF-A0A962W2C3-F1
#
_cell.length_a   1.000
_cell.length_b   1.000
_cell.length_c   1.000
_cell.angle_alpha   90.00
_cell.angle_beta   90.00
_cell.angle_gamma   90.00
#
_symmetry.space_group_name_H-M   'P 1'
#
loop_
_entity.id
_entity.type
_entity.pdbx_description
1 polymer ?
#
loop_
_entity_poly.entity_id
_entity_poly.type
_entity_poly.pdbx_seq_one_letter_code
_entity_poly.pdbx_strand_id
1 'polypeptide(L)'
;MFILGLSGYYHDSAAALLRDGVIVAAAQEERFSRRKHDARFPLNALRYCLDEAGISLSQVDHVAFYDKPFLKFERLLETYLAFA
;
A
#
# COMPACT_ATOMS: atom_id res chain seq x y z
N MET A 1 4.75 -11.18 -14.48
CA MET A 1 4.77 -11.07 -13.01
C MET A 1 4.12 -9.76 -12.59
N PHE A 2 3.10 -9.82 -11.74
CA PHE A 2 2.39 -8.67 -11.19
C PHE A 2 2.79 -8.39 -9.74
N ILE A 3 3.19 -7.16 -9.46
CA ILE A 3 3.56 -6.71 -8.11
C ILE A 3 2.65 -5.55 -7.72
N LEU A 4 1.95 -5.69 -6.59
CA LEU A 4 1.09 -4.66 -6.02
C LEU A 4 1.79 -3.95 -4.86
N GLY A 5 2.07 -2.67 -5.01
CA GLY A 5 2.53 -1.78 -3.94
C GLY A 5 1.37 -1.09 -3.24
N LEU A 6 1.39 -1.05 -1.91
CA LEU A 6 0.36 -0.42 -1.08
C LEU A 6 0.99 0.56 -0.08
N SER A 7 0.33 1.71 0.09
CA SER A 7 0.55 2.65 1.19
C SER A 7 -0.76 2.95 1.92
N GLY A 8 -0.70 3.11 3.25
CA GLY A 8 -1.87 3.41 4.08
C GLY A 8 -1.55 3.40 5.58
N TYR A 9 -2.53 3.77 6.39
CA TYR A 9 -2.48 3.84 7.85
C TYR A 9 -1.59 4.94 8.48
N TYR A 10 -1.12 5.90 7.68
CA TYR A 10 -0.41 7.08 8.17
C TYR A 10 -0.91 8.35 7.47
N HIS A 11 -0.50 8.59 6.23
CA HIS A 11 -0.97 9.66 5.34
C HIS A 11 -0.91 9.16 3.88
N ASP A 12 -1.63 9.82 2.98
CA ASP A 12 -1.54 9.64 1.53
C ASP A 12 -1.58 8.16 1.08
N SER A 13 -2.65 7.46 1.45
CA SER A 13 -2.87 6.09 1.01
C SER A 13 -3.00 6.01 -0.52
N ALA A 14 -2.37 4.99 -1.08
CA ALA A 14 -2.25 4.80 -2.52
C ALA A 14 -1.98 3.33 -2.85
N ALA A 15 -2.21 2.98 -4.12
CA ALA A 15 -1.82 1.70 -4.69
C ALA A 15 -1.09 1.91 -6.02
N ALA A 16 -0.14 1.03 -6.31
CA ALA A 16 0.55 0.96 -7.59
C ALA A 16 0.69 -0.49 -8.02
N LEU A 17 0.42 -0.78 -9.29
CA LEU A 17 0.56 -2.10 -9.87
C LEU A 17 1.63 -2.08 -10.96
N LEU A 18 2.58 -3.00 -10.86
CA LEU A 18 3.62 -3.21 -11.86
C LEU A 18 3.39 -4.55 -12.56
N ARG A 19 3.72 -4.60 -13.85
CA ARG A 19 3.85 -5.81 -14.65
C ARG A 19 5.27 -5.88 -15.18
N ASP A 20 6.02 -6.88 -14.77
CA ASP A 20 7.38 -7.15 -15.26
C ASP A 20 8.30 -5.91 -15.15
N GLY A 21 8.19 -5.18 -14.04
CA GLY A 21 8.97 -3.97 -13.75
C GLY A 21 8.41 -2.68 -14.36
N VAL A 22 7.35 -2.74 -15.15
CA VAL A 22 6.70 -1.58 -15.78
C VAL A 22 5.44 -1.21 -15.00
N ILE A 23 5.24 0.09 -14.74
CA ILE A 23 4.02 0.58 -14.08
C ILE A 23 2.83 0.41 -15.03
N VAL A 24 1.80 -0.30 -14.57
CA VAL A 24 0.52 -0.42 -15.28
C VAL A 24 -0.44 0.66 -14.81
N ALA A 25 -0.56 0.82 -13.49
CA ALA A 25 -1.45 1.79 -12.87
C ALA A 25 -0.90 2.27 -11.53
N ALA A 26 -1.19 3.51 -11.17
CA ALA A 26 -0.94 4.04 -9.84
C ALA A 26 -1.95 5.12 -9.51
N ALA A 27 -2.54 5.08 -8.32
CA ALA A 27 -3.53 6.06 -7.89
C ALA A 27 -3.50 6.31 -6.39
N GLN A 28 -3.84 7.53 -6.00
CA GLN A 28 -4.03 7.92 -4.62
C GLN A 28 -5.50 7.79 -4.22
N GLU A 29 -5.75 7.28 -3.00
CA GLU A 29 -7.10 7.05 -2.49
C GLU A 29 -7.92 8.35 -2.40
N GLU A 30 -7.28 9.49 -2.10
CA GLU A 30 -7.94 10.79 -1.98
C GLU A 30 -8.66 11.24 -3.27
N ARG A 31 -8.23 10.74 -4.44
CA ARG A 31 -8.90 11.03 -5.73
C ARG A 31 -10.29 10.40 -5.77
N PHE A 32 -10.46 9.24 -5.14
CA PHE A 32 -11.72 8.50 -5.06
C PHE A 32 -12.51 8.85 -3.81
N SER A 33 -11.86 8.90 -2.65
CA SER A 33 -12.54 9.14 -1.36
C SER A 33 -12.94 10.60 -1.16
N ARG A 34 -12.38 11.52 -1.95
CA ARG A 34 -12.57 12.98 -1.84
C ARG A 34 -12.16 13.55 -0.49
N ARG A 35 -11.37 12.79 0.28
CA ARG A 35 -10.78 13.21 1.55
C ARG A 35 -9.30 13.44 1.31
N LYS A 36 -8.87 14.69 1.42
CA LYS A 36 -7.46 15.06 1.26
C LYS A 36 -6.61 14.32 2.29
N HIS A 37 -5.48 13.78 1.86
CA HIS A 37 -4.55 13.00 2.68
C HIS A 37 -5.18 11.77 3.36
N ASP A 38 -6.05 11.06 2.65
CA ASP A 38 -6.73 9.90 3.19
C ASP A 38 -5.71 8.85 3.70
N ALA A 39 -5.72 8.61 5.00
CA ALA A 39 -4.80 7.69 5.68
C ALA A 39 -5.34 6.27 5.77
N ARG A 40 -6.55 5.99 5.29
CA ARG A 40 -7.17 4.66 5.43
C ARG A 40 -6.52 3.66 4.48
N PHE A 41 -7.04 2.43 4.46
CA PHE A 41 -6.61 1.46 3.46
C PHE A 41 -7.01 1.93 2.05
N PRO A 42 -6.13 1.85 1.04
CA PRO A 42 -6.36 2.36 -0.31
C PRO A 42 -7.26 1.44 -1.14
N LEU A 43 -8.50 1.21 -0.69
CA LEU A 43 -9.41 0.24 -1.30
C LEU A 43 -9.78 0.60 -2.74
N ASN A 44 -10.07 1.87 -3.00
CA ASN A 44 -10.50 2.31 -4.32
C ASN A 44 -9.31 2.40 -5.28
N ALA A 45 -8.16 2.88 -4.81
CA ALA A 45 -6.93 2.87 -5.60
C ALA A 45 -6.48 1.45 -5.97
N LEU A 46 -6.57 0.49 -5.04
CA LEU A 46 -6.29 -0.93 -5.31
C LEU A 46 -7.21 -1.47 -6.40
N ARG A 47 -8.53 -1.25 -6.27
CA ARG A 47 -9.52 -1.70 -7.27
C ARG A 47 -9.23 -1.11 -8.64
N TYR A 48 -9.01 0.21 -8.70
CA TYR A 48 -8.64 0.88 -9.93
C TYR A 48 -7.42 0.24 -10.61
N CYS A 49 -6.36 -0.06 -9.85
CA CYS A 49 -5.16 -0.68 -10.43
C CYS A 49 -5.42 -2.09 -10.99
N LEU A 50 -6.26 -2.89 -10.32
CA LEU A 50 -6.65 -4.21 -10.81
C LEU A 50 -7.53 -4.13 -12.06
N ASP A 51 -8.49 -3.20 -12.05
CA ASP A 51 -9.42 -2.97 -13.15
C ASP A 51 -8.67 -2.47 -14.41
N GLU A 52 -7.73 -1.53 -14.27
CA GLU A 52 -6.89 -1.02 -15.36
C GLU A 52 -6.04 -2.12 -16.00
N ALA A 53 -5.55 -3.08 -15.19
CA ALA A 53 -4.78 -4.22 -15.68
C ALA A 53 -5.67 -5.37 -16.20
N GLY A 54 -6.98 -5.33 -15.97
CA GLY A 54 -7.90 -6.41 -16.32
C GLY A 54 -7.61 -7.72 -15.58
N ILE A 55 -7.10 -7.66 -14.35
CA ILE A 55 -6.73 -8.84 -13.55
C ILE A 55 -7.50 -8.88 -12.23
N SER A 56 -7.62 -10.08 -11.67
CA SER A 56 -8.05 -10.27 -10.29
C SER A 56 -6.87 -10.25 -9.32
N LEU A 57 -7.15 -10.05 -8.02
CA LEU A 57 -6.13 -10.11 -6.97
C LEU A 57 -5.40 -11.47 -6.94
N SER A 58 -6.05 -12.55 -7.37
CA SER A 58 -5.45 -13.90 -7.42
C SER A 58 -4.29 -14.03 -8.41
N GLN A 59 -4.14 -13.08 -9.34
CA GLN A 59 -3.08 -13.03 -10.34
C GLN A 59 -1.91 -12.12 -9.91
N VAL A 60 -1.98 -11.53 -8.71
CA VAL A 60 -0.89 -10.74 -8.13
C VAL A 60 0.10 -11.69 -7.46
N ASP A 61 1.34 -11.70 -7.93
CA ASP A 61 2.38 -12.60 -7.42
C ASP A 61 2.94 -12.11 -6.07
N HIS A 62 3.06 -10.79 -5.91
CA HIS A 62 3.63 -10.17 -4.71
C HIS A 62 2.87 -8.91 -4.29
N VAL A 63 2.75 -8.73 -2.97
CA VAL A 63 2.25 -7.50 -2.36
C VAL A 63 3.34 -6.89 -1.51
N ALA A 64 3.67 -5.62 -1.78
CA ALA A 64 4.62 -4.84 -1.01
C ALA A 64 3.87 -3.76 -0.23
N PHE A 65 4.11 -3.69 1.08
CA PHE A 65 3.67 -2.58 1.91
C PHE A 65 4.89 -1.73 2.28
N TYR A 66 4.77 -0.41 2.17
CA TYR A 66 5.93 0.50 2.31
C TYR A 66 6.59 0.48 3.70
N ASP A 67 5.83 0.14 4.74
CA ASP A 67 6.32 0.07 6.11
C ASP A 67 6.75 -1.37 6.47
N LYS A 68 7.79 -1.48 7.30
CA LYS A 68 8.27 -2.75 7.86
C LYS A 68 7.72 -2.89 9.28
N PRO A 69 6.65 -3.67 9.51
CA PRO A 69 5.97 -3.74 10.81
C PRO A 69 6.93 -4.08 11.97
N PHE A 70 7.91 -4.93 11.70
CA PHE A 70 8.88 -5.38 12.70
C PHE A 70 9.84 -4.31 13.17
N LEU A 71 10.31 -3.40 12.31
CA LEU A 71 11.18 -2.29 12.72
C LEU A 71 10.45 -1.31 13.64
N LYS A 72 9.16 -1.07 13.39
CA LYS A 72 8.32 -0.26 14.27
C LYS A 72 8.11 -0.94 15.63
N PHE A 73 7.87 -2.25 15.62
CA PHE A 73 7.70 -3.05 16.83
C PHE A 73 8.99 -3.11 17.66
N GLU A 74 10.12 -3.40 17.03
CA GLU A 74 11.46 -3.44 17.66
C GLU A 74 11.78 -2.12 18.36
N ARG A 75 11.60 -0.98 17.67
CA ARG A 75 11.82 0.35 18.26
C ARG A 75 10.93 0.62 19.49
N LEU A 76 9.66 0.21 19.44
CA LEU A 76 8.77 0.34 20.60
C LEU A 76 9.25 -0.52 21.77
N LEU A 77 9.64 -1.76 21.49
CA LEU A 77 10.13 -2.70 22.48
C LEU A 77 11.42 -2.19 23.15
N GLU A 78 12.39 -1.72 22.37
CA GLU A 78 13.63 -1.10 22.85
C GLU A 78 13.34 0.10 23.76
N THR A 79 12.38 0.94 23.39
CA THR A 79 11.98 2.11 24.19
C THR A 79 11.41 1.65 25.54
N TYR A 80 10.52 0.66 25.56
CA TYR A 80 9.95 0.16 26.82
C TYR A 80 10.98 -0.52 27.72
N LEU A 81 11.93 -1.27 27.15
CA LEU A 81 12.99 -1.95 27.90
C LEU A 81 14.05 -0.99 28.44
N ALA A 82 14.35 0.13 27.75
CA ALA A 82 15.36 1.08 28.19
C ALA A 82 14.91 1.98 29.36
N PHE A 83 13.60 2.16 29.55
CA PHE A 83 13.02 2.98 30.62
C PHE A 83 12.50 2.17 31.82
N ALA A 84 12.60 0.84 31.80
CA ALA A 84 12.17 -0.07 32.86
C ALA A 84 13.36 -0.63 33.65
#